data_AF-A0A2N1XFJ8-F1
#
_entry.id   AF-A0A2N1XFJ8-F1
#
_cell.length_a   1.000
_cell.length_b   1.000
_cell.length_c   1.000
_cell.angle_alpha   90.00
_cell.angle_beta   90.00
_cell.angle_gamma   90.00
#
_symmetry.space_group_name_H-M   'P 1'
#
loop_
_entity.id
_entity.type
_entity.pdbx_description
1 polymer ?
#
loop_
_entity_poly.entity_id
_entity_poly.type
_entity_poly.pdbx_seq_one_letter_code
_entity_poly.pdbx_strand_id
1 'polypeptide(L)'
;MPSKIPPSASATDTAALGEARALVRDLFTARAGLYWFDFLASTTIGWAAFVAAVLLPAWSALQALCVAVSIVALYRSVIFVHELAHLGPRVWPGFRLAWNLLCGGPMLVQSYTYSGVHNLHHYQQLYGTRDDGEYLPFARMRPLAVFGHWALGMVVPAFVLVRAMILVPLSWLIPPLAKWLWERASSLVIDPEFKRPHSKHDDPSWRWQDAYAWFCASTAIALMAFAVLPWRVLLLWYVLLTGILSLNGLRTLVAHRYRFPGERPLTLMEQFHDSVDVPGHRLLTPLWAPVGLRFHATHHLFPGMPYHNLGTAYRRLKNGLSDPSWFLDSSERNLFTGLRRLLRESMTRSRPDRS
;
A
#
# COMPACT_ATOMS: atom_id res chain seq x y z
N MET A 1 -13.06 24.14 -16.28
CA MET A 1 -12.70 22.98 -15.43
C MET A 1 -13.06 21.73 -16.19
N PRO A 2 -12.18 20.72 -16.31
CA PRO A 2 -12.56 19.45 -16.89
C PRO A 2 -13.77 18.88 -16.12
N SER A 3 -14.70 18.26 -16.85
CA SER A 3 -15.87 17.59 -16.27
C SER A 3 -15.42 16.64 -15.16
N LYS A 4 -15.97 16.80 -13.95
CA LYS A 4 -15.76 15.88 -12.82
C LYS A 4 -16.55 14.57 -12.97
N ILE A 5 -17.35 14.44 -14.03
CA ILE A 5 -18.17 13.25 -14.29
C ILE A 5 -17.34 12.28 -15.14
N PRO A 6 -17.13 11.04 -14.68
CA PRO A 6 -16.46 10.01 -15.47
C PRO A 6 -17.19 9.78 -16.80
N PRO A 7 -16.47 9.53 -17.90
CA PRO A 7 -17.10 9.13 -19.15
C PRO A 7 -17.92 7.85 -18.96
N SER A 8 -19.04 7.73 -19.67
CA SER A 8 -19.84 6.51 -19.68
C SER A 8 -19.05 5.38 -20.33
N ALA A 9 -19.08 4.19 -19.74
CA ALA A 9 -18.52 2.99 -20.35
C ALA A 9 -19.25 2.68 -21.68
N SER A 10 -18.54 2.08 -22.64
CA SER A 10 -19.18 1.62 -23.88
C SER A 10 -20.19 0.50 -23.59
N ALA A 11 -21.09 0.20 -24.53
CA ALA A 11 -22.02 -0.92 -24.39
C ALA A 11 -21.26 -2.26 -24.23
N THR A 12 -20.18 -2.43 -24.99
CA THR A 12 -19.29 -3.60 -24.90
C THR A 12 -18.64 -3.71 -23.53
N ASP A 13 -18.06 -2.62 -23.01
CA ASP A 13 -17.47 -2.62 -21.66
C ASP A 13 -18.51 -2.94 -20.60
N THR A 14 -19.71 -2.38 -20.74
CA THR A 14 -20.81 -2.61 -19.79
C THR A 14 -21.21 -4.09 -19.74
N ALA A 15 -21.29 -4.74 -20.91
CA ALA A 15 -21.57 -6.18 -20.99
C ALA A 15 -20.44 -7.02 -20.37
N ALA A 16 -19.18 -6.74 -20.71
CA ALA A 16 -18.02 -7.44 -20.16
C ALA A 16 -17.92 -7.31 -18.63
N LEU A 17 -18.12 -6.10 -18.10
CA LEU A 17 -18.14 -5.84 -16.67
C LEU A 17 -19.33 -6.52 -15.96
N GLY A 18 -20.48 -6.61 -16.64
CA GLY A 18 -21.65 -7.33 -16.13
C GLY A 18 -21.41 -8.83 -15.99
N GLU A 19 -20.82 -9.45 -17.02
CA GLU A 19 -20.44 -10.85 -17.01
C GLU A 19 -19.41 -11.14 -15.90
N ALA A 20 -18.36 -10.32 -15.79
CA ALA A 20 -17.34 -10.45 -14.77
C ALA A 20 -17.95 -10.41 -13.35
N ARG A 21 -18.87 -9.49 -13.08
CA ARG A 21 -19.60 -9.41 -11.80
C ARG A 21 -20.41 -10.67 -11.51
N ALA A 22 -21.08 -11.24 -12.51
CA ALA A 22 -21.90 -12.44 -12.34
C ALA A 22 -21.07 -13.65 -11.88
N LEU A 23 -19.83 -13.80 -12.38
CA LEU A 23 -18.93 -14.91 -12.05
C LEU A 23 -18.39 -14.89 -10.61
N VAL A 24 -18.39 -13.71 -9.97
CA VAL A 24 -17.73 -13.50 -8.66
C VAL A 24 -18.67 -13.00 -7.56
N ARG A 25 -19.98 -12.89 -7.83
CA ARG A 25 -20.97 -12.31 -6.91
C ARG A 25 -21.03 -12.92 -5.51
N ASP A 26 -20.64 -14.18 -5.35
CA ASP A 26 -20.60 -14.93 -4.08
C ASP A 26 -19.30 -14.72 -3.28
N LEU A 27 -18.33 -13.95 -3.80
CA LEU A 27 -16.98 -13.85 -3.22
C LEU A 27 -16.77 -12.62 -2.31
N PHE A 28 -17.82 -11.85 -1.98
CA PHE A 28 -17.70 -10.59 -1.23
C PHE A 28 -17.80 -10.74 0.30
N THR A 29 -17.90 -11.96 0.83
CA THR A 29 -18.02 -12.18 2.28
C THR A 29 -16.66 -12.36 2.94
N ALA A 30 -16.26 -11.41 3.78
CA ALA A 30 -15.01 -11.47 4.53
C ALA A 30 -15.09 -12.45 5.71
N ARG A 31 -14.12 -13.35 5.83
CA ARG A 31 -14.04 -14.35 6.91
C ARG A 31 -13.07 -13.89 8.00
N ALA A 32 -13.61 -13.32 9.08
CA ALA A 32 -12.81 -12.73 10.18
C ALA A 32 -11.70 -13.65 10.71
N GLY A 33 -11.98 -14.95 10.87
CA GLY A 33 -10.99 -15.92 11.37
C GLY A 33 -9.71 -16.00 10.51
N LEU A 34 -9.83 -15.85 9.18
CA LEU A 34 -8.67 -15.84 8.29
C LEU A 34 -7.84 -14.56 8.48
N TYR A 35 -8.49 -13.41 8.63
CA TYR A 35 -7.81 -12.13 8.88
C TYR A 35 -7.03 -12.16 10.19
N TRP A 36 -7.69 -12.60 11.28
CA TRP A 36 -7.06 -12.70 12.59
C TRP A 36 -5.89 -13.68 12.60
N PHE A 37 -6.08 -14.89 12.08
CA PHE A 37 -5.02 -15.90 12.05
C PHE A 37 -3.82 -15.43 11.24
N ASP A 38 -4.06 -14.93 10.02
CA ASP A 38 -3.00 -14.48 9.12
C ASP A 38 -2.23 -13.29 9.70
N PHE A 39 -2.95 -12.28 10.20
CA PHE A 39 -2.35 -11.11 10.85
C PHE A 39 -1.54 -11.48 12.10
N LEU A 40 -2.14 -12.24 13.03
CA LEU A 40 -1.46 -12.59 14.29
C LEU A 40 -0.28 -13.53 14.06
N ALA A 41 -0.40 -14.52 13.17
CA ALA A 41 0.72 -15.40 12.83
C ALA A 41 1.87 -14.60 12.21
N SER A 42 1.58 -13.75 11.21
CA SER A 42 2.59 -12.92 10.54
C SER A 42 3.25 -11.93 11.51
N THR A 43 2.46 -11.32 12.39
CA THR A 43 2.94 -10.33 13.37
C THR A 43 3.82 -10.99 14.42
N THR A 44 3.39 -12.13 14.97
CA THR A 44 4.17 -12.88 15.96
C THR A 44 5.48 -13.38 15.39
N ILE A 45 5.47 -14.00 14.20
CA ILE A 45 6.70 -14.46 13.51
C ILE A 45 7.63 -13.27 13.26
N GLY A 46 7.06 -12.17 12.77
CA GLY A 46 7.80 -10.97 12.42
C GLY A 46 8.52 -10.31 13.59
N TRP A 47 7.83 -10.13 14.72
CA TRP A 47 8.41 -9.56 15.93
C TRP A 47 9.34 -10.53 16.66
N ALA A 48 9.03 -11.82 16.70
CA ALA A 48 9.93 -12.82 17.26
C ALA A 48 11.26 -12.85 16.49
N ALA A 49 11.21 -12.81 15.15
CA ALA A 49 12.40 -12.73 14.31
C ALA A 49 13.15 -11.40 14.52
N PHE A 50 12.44 -10.28 14.69
CA PHE A 50 13.07 -8.99 15.02
C PHE A 50 13.84 -9.05 16.35
N VAL A 51 13.20 -9.55 17.40
CA VAL A 51 13.82 -9.71 18.73
C VAL A 51 15.02 -10.65 18.65
N ALA A 52 14.91 -11.78 17.94
CA ALA A 52 16.04 -12.67 17.70
C ALA A 52 17.20 -11.94 17.00
N ALA A 53 16.93 -11.13 15.97
CA ALA A 53 17.96 -10.33 15.29
C ALA A 53 18.64 -9.29 16.22
N VAL A 54 17.92 -8.77 17.21
CA VAL A 54 18.48 -7.88 18.24
C VAL A 54 19.37 -8.64 19.21
N LEU A 55 19.04 -9.88 19.56
CA LEU A 55 19.80 -10.68 20.54
C LEU A 55 21.02 -11.39 19.93
N LEU A 56 20.96 -11.72 18.64
CA LEU A 56 22.04 -12.45 17.96
C LEU A 56 23.31 -11.61 17.77
N PRO A 57 24.48 -12.26 17.60
CA PRO A 57 25.73 -11.57 17.27
C PRO A 57 25.57 -10.72 16.00
N ALA A 58 26.04 -9.47 16.09
CA ALA A 58 26.00 -8.55 14.97
C ALA A 58 26.74 -9.15 13.76
N TRP A 59 26.17 -8.96 12.57
CA TRP A 59 26.72 -9.43 11.28
C TRP A 59 26.77 -10.95 11.10
N SER A 60 26.20 -11.72 12.03
CA SER A 60 26.07 -13.17 11.83
C SER A 60 25.07 -13.50 10.72
N ALA A 61 25.30 -14.60 10.02
CA ALA A 61 24.37 -15.10 9.01
C ALA A 61 22.96 -15.34 9.58
N LEU A 62 22.88 -15.80 10.83
CA LEU A 62 21.60 -16.03 11.51
C LEU A 62 20.87 -14.72 11.82
N GLN A 63 21.59 -13.66 12.21
CA GLN A 63 20.97 -12.34 12.35
C GLN A 63 20.39 -11.86 11.03
N ALA A 64 21.15 -11.96 9.93
CA ALA A 64 20.69 -11.57 8.60
C ALA A 64 19.43 -12.34 8.18
N LEU A 65 19.39 -13.65 8.46
CA LEU A 65 18.20 -14.48 8.23
C LEU A 65 16.99 -14.00 9.06
N CYS A 66 17.19 -13.72 10.36
CA CYS A 66 16.13 -13.21 11.24
C CYS A 66 15.60 -11.85 10.76
N VAL A 67 16.48 -10.94 10.29
CA VAL A 67 16.07 -9.66 9.69
C VAL A 67 15.23 -9.90 8.43
N ALA A 68 15.65 -10.80 7.54
CA ALA A 68 14.90 -11.11 6.33
C ALA A 68 13.50 -11.71 6.62
N VAL A 69 13.41 -12.64 7.57
CA VAL A 69 12.13 -13.21 8.03
C VAL A 69 11.24 -12.12 8.63
N SER A 70 11.82 -11.24 9.46
CA SER A 70 11.09 -10.12 10.07
C SER A 70 10.52 -9.18 9.02
N ILE A 71 11.32 -8.79 8.02
CA ILE A 71 10.88 -7.92 6.90
C ILE A 71 9.69 -8.55 6.17
N VAL A 72 9.78 -9.81 5.76
CA VAL A 72 8.73 -10.46 4.96
C VAL A 72 7.44 -10.65 5.79
N ALA A 73 7.56 -11.10 7.03
CA ALA A 73 6.41 -11.36 7.89
C ALA A 73 5.72 -10.05 8.36
N LEU A 74 6.49 -9.03 8.75
CA LEU A 74 5.93 -7.72 9.10
C LEU A 74 5.47 -6.93 7.88
N TYR A 75 6.04 -7.13 6.69
CA TYR A 75 5.48 -6.56 5.46
C TYR A 75 4.06 -7.10 5.20
N ARG A 76 3.88 -8.43 5.32
CA ARG A 76 2.55 -9.03 5.22
C ARG A 76 1.59 -8.46 6.27
N SER A 77 2.07 -8.22 7.49
CA SER A 77 1.26 -7.67 8.59
C SER A 77 0.88 -6.21 8.34
N VAL A 78 1.84 -5.36 7.97
CA VAL A 78 1.59 -3.92 7.77
C VAL A 78 0.70 -3.67 6.56
N ILE A 79 0.80 -4.51 5.52
CA ILE A 79 -0.01 -4.29 4.32
C ILE A 79 -1.49 -4.61 4.51
N PHE A 80 -1.90 -5.26 5.61
CA PHE A 80 -3.32 -5.34 6.00
C PHE A 80 -3.96 -3.96 6.18
N VAL A 81 -3.18 -2.88 6.27
CA VAL A 81 -3.68 -1.51 6.18
C VAL A 81 -4.54 -1.28 4.92
N HIS A 82 -4.22 -1.97 3.82
CA HIS A 82 -5.02 -1.98 2.60
C HIS A 82 -6.41 -2.57 2.81
N GLU A 83 -6.49 -3.75 3.44
CA GLU A 83 -7.77 -4.37 3.78
C GLU A 83 -8.57 -3.53 4.78
N LEU A 84 -7.89 -2.92 5.76
CA LEU A 84 -8.54 -2.02 6.72
C LEU A 84 -9.15 -0.80 6.02
N ALA A 85 -8.54 -0.28 4.96
CA ALA A 85 -9.10 0.83 4.19
C ALA A 85 -10.41 0.45 3.47
N HIS A 86 -10.57 -0.82 3.05
CA HIS A 86 -11.79 -1.31 2.38
C HIS A 86 -12.87 -1.80 3.33
N LEU A 87 -12.51 -2.46 4.44
CA LEU A 87 -13.46 -2.81 5.50
C LEU A 87 -14.11 -1.55 6.10
N GLY A 88 -13.38 -0.43 6.14
CA GLY A 88 -13.81 0.82 6.75
C GLY A 88 -13.55 0.87 8.26
N PRO A 89 -13.65 2.05 8.89
CA PRO A 89 -13.22 2.25 10.28
C PRO A 89 -14.12 1.57 11.32
N ARG A 90 -15.35 1.21 10.96
CA ARG A 90 -16.36 0.65 11.88
C ARG A 90 -16.53 -0.86 11.74
N VAL A 91 -15.99 -1.47 10.71
CA VAL A 91 -16.08 -2.91 10.49
C VAL A 91 -14.90 -3.57 11.20
N TRP A 92 -15.22 -4.39 12.20
CA TRP A 92 -14.27 -5.06 13.10
C TRP A 92 -13.33 -4.12 13.89
N PRO A 93 -13.89 -3.26 14.77
CA PRO A 93 -13.10 -2.32 15.57
C PRO A 93 -12.01 -3.01 16.40
N GLY A 94 -12.29 -4.23 16.91
CA GLY A 94 -11.29 -5.03 17.63
C GLY A 94 -10.09 -5.46 16.76
N PHE A 95 -10.32 -5.81 15.49
CA PHE A 95 -9.23 -6.16 14.57
C PHE A 95 -8.39 -4.93 14.23
N ARG A 96 -9.02 -3.78 13.94
CA ARG A 96 -8.31 -2.52 13.71
C ARG A 96 -7.51 -2.08 14.94
N LEU A 97 -8.08 -2.20 16.13
CA LEU A 97 -7.38 -1.89 17.39
C LEU A 97 -6.16 -2.79 17.55
N ALA A 98 -6.33 -4.11 17.44
CA ALA A 98 -5.22 -5.07 17.54
C ALA A 98 -4.15 -4.80 16.47
N TRP A 99 -4.53 -4.47 15.24
CA TRP A 99 -3.60 -4.12 14.17
C TRP A 99 -2.78 -2.88 14.51
N ASN A 100 -3.42 -1.81 14.98
CA ASN A 100 -2.71 -0.59 15.38
C ASN A 100 -1.84 -0.82 16.62
N LEU A 101 -2.27 -1.63 17.59
CA LEU A 101 -1.48 -1.90 18.80
C LEU A 101 -0.24 -2.74 18.51
N LEU A 102 -0.39 -3.81 17.73
CA LEU A 102 0.63 -4.84 17.53
C LEU A 102 1.52 -4.59 16.31
N CYS A 103 1.07 -3.82 15.33
CA CYS A 103 1.80 -3.58 14.09
C CYS A 103 1.94 -2.08 13.81
N GLY A 104 0.83 -1.36 13.71
CA GLY A 104 0.84 0.04 13.29
C GLY A 104 1.66 0.96 14.19
N GLY A 105 1.40 0.98 15.49
CA GLY A 105 2.11 1.81 16.47
C GLY A 105 3.60 1.48 16.57
N PRO A 106 4.00 0.21 16.79
CA PRO A 106 5.42 -0.16 16.82
C PRO A 106 6.20 0.17 15.54
N MET A 107 5.52 0.21 14.39
CA MET A 107 6.11 0.60 13.09
C MET A 107 5.92 2.07 12.75
N LEU A 108 5.23 2.84 13.61
CA LEU A 108 4.85 4.24 13.40
C LEU A 108 4.00 4.47 12.14
N VAL A 109 3.22 3.46 11.73
CA VAL A 109 2.28 3.48 10.61
C VAL A 109 0.85 3.30 11.14
N GLN A 110 0.10 4.37 11.24
CA GLN A 110 -1.27 4.33 11.76
C GLN A 110 -2.25 3.92 10.66
N SER A 111 -3.30 3.16 10.97
CA SER A 111 -4.27 2.70 9.98
C SER A 111 -5.01 3.84 9.25
N TYR A 112 -5.16 4.99 9.92
CA TYR A 112 -5.78 6.17 9.32
C TYR A 112 -4.93 6.81 8.21
N THR A 113 -3.63 6.49 8.15
CA THR A 113 -2.74 7.02 7.10
C THR A 113 -3.02 6.42 5.72
N TYR A 114 -3.83 5.38 5.66
CA TYR A 114 -4.31 4.77 4.41
C TYR A 114 -5.84 4.85 4.28
N SER A 115 -6.56 4.76 5.41
CA SER A 115 -8.03 4.85 5.42
C SER A 115 -8.51 6.20 4.90
N GLY A 116 -9.44 6.18 3.94
CA GLY A 116 -9.97 7.37 3.28
C GLY A 116 -9.11 7.89 2.13
N VAL A 117 -7.80 7.61 2.10
CA VAL A 117 -6.90 8.00 0.99
C VAL A 117 -6.95 6.94 -0.11
N HIS A 118 -6.75 5.68 0.26
CA HIS A 118 -6.82 4.58 -0.69
C HIS A 118 -8.21 4.45 -1.33
N ASN A 119 -9.27 4.84 -0.62
CA ASN A 119 -10.61 4.87 -1.21
C ASN A 119 -10.73 5.89 -2.34
N LEU A 120 -10.02 7.03 -2.28
CA LEU A 120 -9.99 8.03 -3.36
C LEU A 120 -9.35 7.46 -4.62
N HIS A 121 -8.32 6.63 -4.47
CA HIS A 121 -7.66 5.93 -5.57
C HIS A 121 -8.63 5.00 -6.34
N HIS A 122 -9.68 4.48 -5.71
CA HIS A 122 -10.69 3.67 -6.40
C HIS A 122 -11.78 4.51 -7.08
N TYR A 123 -11.83 5.81 -6.86
CA TYR A 123 -12.83 6.68 -7.47
C TYR A 123 -12.45 7.02 -8.90
N GLN A 124 -13.29 6.62 -9.86
CA GLN A 124 -13.08 6.83 -11.30
C GLN A 124 -12.81 8.31 -11.67
N GLN A 125 -13.41 9.24 -10.94
CA GLN A 125 -13.24 10.67 -11.15
C GLN A 125 -11.91 11.23 -10.64
N LEU A 126 -11.22 10.52 -9.75
CA LEU A 126 -9.95 10.95 -9.15
C LEU A 126 -8.75 10.13 -9.65
N TYR A 127 -8.96 8.85 -9.96
CA TYR A 127 -7.90 7.94 -10.36
C TYR A 127 -7.05 8.51 -11.49
N GLY A 128 -5.74 8.51 -11.30
CA GLY A 128 -4.79 9.01 -12.28
C GLY A 128 -4.70 10.53 -12.40
N THR A 129 -5.44 11.29 -11.59
CA THR A 129 -5.38 12.76 -11.50
C THR A 129 -4.48 13.22 -10.35
N ARG A 130 -4.26 14.53 -10.21
CA ARG A 130 -3.51 15.12 -9.09
C ARG A 130 -4.18 14.96 -7.71
N ASP A 131 -5.47 14.62 -7.71
CA ASP A 131 -6.23 14.37 -6.49
C ASP A 131 -6.14 12.89 -6.06
N ASP A 132 -5.33 12.07 -6.74
CA ASP A 132 -5.03 10.69 -6.40
C ASP A 132 -3.58 10.55 -5.90
N GLY A 133 -3.41 10.54 -4.57
CA GLY A 133 -2.10 10.41 -3.96
C GLY A 133 -1.40 9.05 -4.22
N GLU A 134 -2.13 8.03 -4.67
CA GLU A 134 -1.56 6.72 -5.00
C GLU A 134 -1.18 6.59 -6.49
N TYR A 135 -1.26 7.68 -7.25
CA TYR A 135 -0.89 7.70 -8.66
C TYR A 135 0.15 8.77 -8.99
N LEU A 136 1.24 8.33 -9.60
CA LEU A 136 2.18 9.19 -10.31
C LEU A 136 2.40 8.61 -11.70
N PRO A 137 2.48 9.42 -12.77
CA PRO A 137 2.63 8.94 -14.14
C PRO A 137 4.05 8.43 -14.42
N PHE A 138 4.52 7.42 -13.68
CA PHE A 138 5.87 6.87 -13.76
C PHE A 138 6.26 6.45 -15.19
N ALA A 139 5.31 5.97 -16.01
CA ALA A 139 5.60 5.61 -17.41
C ALA A 139 5.87 6.83 -18.30
N ARG A 140 5.64 8.05 -17.81
CA ARG A 140 5.99 9.32 -18.48
C ARG A 140 7.17 10.05 -17.82
N MET A 141 7.60 9.61 -16.64
CA MET A 141 8.76 10.17 -15.95
C MET A 141 10.06 9.61 -16.53
N ARG A 142 11.18 10.31 -16.35
CA ARG A 142 12.52 9.77 -16.69
C ARG A 142 12.85 8.58 -15.79
N PRO A 143 13.55 7.53 -16.26
CA PRO A 143 13.87 6.36 -15.43
C PRO A 143 14.60 6.71 -14.12
N LEU A 144 15.47 7.71 -14.16
CA LEU A 144 16.18 8.20 -12.97
C LEU A 144 15.22 8.82 -11.94
N ALA A 145 14.16 9.49 -12.38
CA ALA A 145 13.14 10.04 -11.49
C ALA A 145 12.28 8.94 -10.86
N VAL A 146 11.95 7.89 -11.63
CA VAL A 146 11.27 6.69 -11.11
C VAL A 146 12.13 6.00 -10.04
N PHE A 147 13.42 5.81 -10.32
CA PHE A 147 14.37 5.25 -9.35
C PHE A 147 14.51 6.15 -8.12
N GLY A 148 14.65 7.47 -8.31
CA GLY A 148 14.73 8.44 -7.21
C GLY A 148 13.49 8.41 -6.31
N HIS A 149 12.31 8.22 -6.90
CA HIS A 149 11.07 8.06 -6.15
C HIS A 149 11.08 6.78 -5.29
N TRP A 150 11.50 5.65 -5.85
CA TRP A 150 11.67 4.41 -5.08
C TRP A 150 12.73 4.55 -3.97
N ALA A 151 13.86 5.18 -4.26
CA ALA A 151 14.94 5.42 -3.31
C ALA A 151 14.54 6.37 -2.16
N LEU A 152 13.64 7.32 -2.42
CA LEU A 152 13.10 8.21 -1.37
C LEU A 152 12.39 7.44 -0.26
N GLY A 153 11.82 6.26 -0.57
CA GLY A 153 11.26 5.35 0.41
C GLY A 153 12.25 4.95 1.52
N MET A 154 13.56 5.00 1.26
CA MET A 154 14.60 4.70 2.26
C MET A 154 14.73 5.79 3.33
N VAL A 155 14.21 7.00 3.10
CA VAL A 155 14.24 8.13 4.06
C VAL A 155 12.98 8.15 4.94
N VAL A 156 11.91 7.50 4.48
CA VAL A 156 10.61 7.48 5.19
C VAL A 156 10.70 6.96 6.63
N PRO A 157 11.51 5.94 6.99
CA PRO A 157 11.66 5.51 8.39
C PRO A 157 12.14 6.63 9.33
N ALA A 158 13.09 7.46 8.88
CA ALA A 158 13.51 8.65 9.64
C ALA A 158 12.37 9.66 9.74
N PHE A 159 11.65 9.89 8.64
CA PHE A 159 10.54 10.84 8.60
C PHE A 159 9.41 10.42 9.55
N VAL A 160 8.98 9.16 9.57
CA VAL A 160 7.89 8.71 10.47
C VAL A 160 8.31 8.79 11.94
N LEU A 161 9.59 8.60 12.24
CA LEU A 161 10.13 8.78 13.59
C LEU A 161 10.09 10.26 14.00
N VAL A 162 10.58 11.17 13.16
CA VAL A 162 10.50 12.63 13.39
C VAL A 162 9.04 13.09 13.50
N ARG A 163 8.18 12.57 12.62
CA ARG A 163 6.75 12.84 12.64
C ARG A 163 6.15 12.45 13.99
N ALA A 164 6.36 11.22 14.44
CA ALA A 164 5.80 10.72 15.69
C ALA A 164 6.37 11.45 16.93
N MET A 165 7.69 11.65 16.98
CA MET A 165 8.38 12.22 18.16
C MET A 165 8.23 13.73 18.29
N ILE A 166 8.16 14.45 17.16
CA ILE A 166 8.26 15.91 17.14
C ILE A 166 6.99 16.53 16.54
N LEU A 167 6.63 16.16 15.31
CA LEU A 167 5.56 16.88 14.60
C LEU A 167 4.17 16.64 15.20
N VAL A 168 3.87 15.39 15.56
CA VAL A 168 2.60 15.01 16.19
C VAL A 168 2.38 15.76 17.51
N PRO A 169 3.26 15.70 18.53
CA PRO A 169 3.02 16.41 19.78
C PRO A 169 2.99 17.93 19.60
N LEU A 170 3.83 18.50 18.75
CA LEU A 170 3.78 19.95 18.45
C LEU A 170 2.46 20.36 17.76
N SER A 171 1.88 19.48 16.94
CA SER A 171 0.62 19.75 16.27
C SER A 171 -0.56 19.92 17.23
N TRP A 172 -0.49 19.35 18.44
CA TRP A 172 -1.51 19.53 19.47
C TRP A 172 -1.57 20.97 20.01
N LEU A 173 -0.46 21.71 19.88
CA LEU A 173 -0.31 23.08 20.37
C LEU A 173 -0.38 24.12 19.24
N ILE A 174 -0.06 23.73 18.01
CA ILE A 174 0.12 24.64 16.87
C ILE A 174 -0.89 24.29 15.76
N PRO A 175 -2.06 24.97 15.68
CA PRO A 175 -3.11 24.64 14.70
C PRO A 175 -2.65 24.68 13.22
N PRO A 176 -1.80 25.63 12.78
CA PRO A 176 -1.26 25.60 11.42
C PRO A 176 -0.44 24.33 11.12
N LEU A 177 0.31 23.82 12.10
CA LEU A 177 1.07 22.58 11.97
C LEU A 177 0.15 21.37 11.94
N ALA A 178 -0.93 21.34 12.73
CA ALA A 178 -1.94 20.27 12.65
C ALA A 178 -2.58 20.19 11.27
N LYS A 179 -2.94 21.34 10.69
CA LYS A 179 -3.46 21.41 9.31
C LYS A 179 -2.44 20.89 8.31
N TRP A 180 -1.18 21.33 8.40
CA TRP A 180 -0.12 20.87 7.50
C TRP A 180 0.13 19.37 7.65
N LEU A 181 0.20 18.86 8.88
CA LEU A 181 0.41 17.44 9.16
C LEU A 181 -0.72 16.60 8.57
N TRP A 182 -1.97 17.03 8.74
CA TRP A 182 -3.12 16.39 8.11
C TRP A 182 -3.02 16.39 6.58
N GLU A 183 -2.81 17.55 5.96
CA GLU A 183 -2.83 17.68 4.51
C GLU A 183 -1.64 16.97 3.84
N ARG A 184 -0.45 16.97 4.45
CA ARG A 184 0.82 16.60 3.78
C ARG A 184 1.54 15.40 4.39
N ALA A 185 1.34 15.12 5.67
CA ALA A 185 2.12 14.14 6.42
C ALA A 185 1.25 13.10 7.13
N SER A 186 -0.01 12.95 6.73
CA SER A 186 -0.95 12.00 7.31
C SER A 186 -1.34 10.88 6.36
N SER A 187 -0.68 10.76 5.20
CA SER A 187 -1.04 9.79 4.18
C SER A 187 0.19 9.04 3.68
N LEU A 188 0.05 7.72 3.51
CA LEU A 188 1.04 6.90 2.81
C LEU A 188 0.76 6.94 1.32
N VAL A 189 1.28 7.97 0.65
CA VAL A 189 1.07 8.29 -0.76
C VAL A 189 2.38 8.27 -1.52
N ILE A 190 2.30 8.14 -2.85
CA ILE A 190 3.45 8.29 -3.73
C ILE A 190 3.55 9.70 -4.30
N ASP A 191 2.46 10.43 -4.45
CA ASP A 191 2.54 11.81 -4.94
C ASP A 191 2.91 12.77 -3.79
N PRO A 192 4.10 13.41 -3.81
CA PRO A 192 4.47 14.41 -2.80
C PRO A 192 3.66 15.70 -2.88
N GLU A 193 3.00 15.99 -4.01
CA GLU A 193 2.15 17.16 -4.19
C GLU A 193 0.72 16.95 -3.67
N PHE A 194 0.34 15.71 -3.35
CA PHE A 194 -0.97 15.38 -2.83
C PHE A 194 -1.27 16.15 -1.54
N LYS A 195 -2.54 16.57 -1.42
CA LYS A 195 -3.10 17.16 -0.20
C LYS A 195 -4.31 16.35 0.21
N ARG A 196 -4.22 15.70 1.37
CA ARG A 196 -5.34 14.92 1.91
C ARG A 196 -6.57 15.82 2.14
N PRO A 197 -7.69 15.58 1.45
CA PRO A 197 -8.94 16.28 1.78
C PRO A 197 -9.54 15.67 3.05
N HIS A 198 -10.33 16.46 3.77
CA HIS A 198 -11.26 15.88 4.73
C HIS A 198 -12.38 15.14 3.99
N SER A 199 -12.66 13.91 4.41
CA SER A 199 -13.66 13.06 3.76
C SER A 199 -14.51 12.31 4.80
N LYS A 200 -15.68 11.84 4.38
CA LYS A 200 -16.53 10.97 5.20
C LYS A 200 -15.88 9.61 5.55
N HIS A 201 -14.77 9.26 4.88
CA HIS A 201 -14.04 8.02 5.08
C HIS A 201 -12.85 8.18 6.04
N ASP A 202 -12.61 9.39 6.56
CA ASP A 202 -11.59 9.61 7.57
C ASP A 202 -11.86 8.78 8.83
N ASP A 203 -10.82 8.13 9.34
CA ASP A 203 -10.90 7.36 10.56
C ASP A 203 -11.01 8.33 11.74
N PRO A 204 -12.14 8.38 12.47
CA PRO A 204 -12.34 9.33 13.57
C PRO A 204 -11.37 9.10 14.74
N SER A 205 -10.68 7.96 14.73
CA SER A 205 -9.81 7.51 15.79
C SER A 205 -8.33 7.89 15.54
N TRP A 206 -8.03 8.69 14.51
CA TRP A 206 -6.67 9.12 14.16
C TRP A 206 -5.87 9.72 15.32
N ARG A 207 -6.51 10.50 16.21
CA ARG A 207 -5.85 11.17 17.35
C ARG A 207 -5.22 10.19 18.33
N TRP A 208 -5.94 9.11 18.70
CA TRP A 208 -5.38 8.12 19.61
C TRP A 208 -4.27 7.32 18.91
N GLN A 209 -4.41 7.06 17.61
CA GLN A 209 -3.38 6.34 16.85
C GLN A 209 -2.07 7.14 16.81
N ASP A 210 -2.15 8.46 16.63
CA ASP A 210 -0.99 9.35 16.70
C ASP A 210 -0.41 9.43 18.12
N ALA A 211 -1.25 9.54 19.15
CA ALA A 211 -0.80 9.53 20.55
C ALA A 211 -0.11 8.19 20.91
N TYR A 212 -0.63 7.07 20.43
CA TYR A 212 -0.03 5.75 20.63
C TYR A 212 1.31 5.61 19.89
N ALA A 213 1.41 6.12 18.66
CA ALA A 213 2.68 6.14 17.93
C ALA A 213 3.73 7.00 18.62
N TRP A 214 3.35 8.18 19.12
CA TRP A 214 4.22 9.01 19.95
C TRP A 214 4.64 8.27 21.23
N PHE A 215 3.71 7.59 21.91
CA PHE A 215 4.02 6.78 23.09
C PHE A 215 5.01 5.65 22.79
N CYS A 216 4.82 4.89 21.71
CA CYS A 216 5.75 3.85 21.28
C CYS A 216 7.14 4.41 21.00
N ALA A 217 7.24 5.49 20.21
CA ALA A 217 8.51 6.08 19.84
C ALA A 217 9.24 6.67 21.06
N SER A 218 8.54 7.46 21.88
CA SER A 218 9.13 8.11 23.06
C SER A 218 9.56 7.11 24.12
N THR A 219 8.77 6.05 24.36
CA THR A 219 9.13 4.96 25.26
C THR A 219 10.37 4.23 24.77
N ALA A 220 10.44 3.87 23.48
CA ALA A 220 11.62 3.20 22.93
C ALA A 220 12.89 4.06 23.06
N ILE A 221 12.81 5.36 22.73
CA ILE A 221 13.92 6.31 22.88
C ILE A 221 14.33 6.47 24.35
N ALA A 222 13.37 6.60 25.27
CA ALA A 222 13.65 6.69 26.70
C ALA A 222 14.33 5.42 27.22
N LEU A 223 13.83 4.24 26.88
CA LEU A 223 14.45 2.97 27.26
C LEU A 223 15.89 2.83 26.73
N MET A 224 16.18 3.35 25.54
CA MET A 224 17.55 3.40 25.02
C MET A 224 18.43 4.42 25.76
N ALA A 225 17.89 5.60 26.07
CA ALA A 225 18.59 6.63 26.82
C ALA A 225 18.94 6.19 28.26
N PHE A 226 18.07 5.41 28.89
CA PHE A 226 18.30 4.82 30.21
C PHE A 226 19.04 3.46 30.16
N ALA A 227 19.60 3.09 29.00
CA ALA A 227 20.35 1.85 28.80
C ALA A 227 19.59 0.54 29.10
N VAL A 228 18.24 0.58 29.13
CA VAL A 228 17.39 -0.61 29.24
C VAL A 228 17.30 -1.34 27.90
N LEU A 229 17.27 -0.60 26.79
CA LEU A 229 17.36 -1.14 25.44
C LEU A 229 18.66 -0.71 24.76
N PRO A 230 19.31 -1.57 23.97
CA PRO A 230 20.48 -1.17 23.22
C PRO A 230 20.09 -0.34 21.98
N TRP A 231 20.88 0.68 21.64
CA TRP A 231 20.67 1.53 20.45
C TRP A 231 20.62 0.75 19.12
N ARG A 232 21.17 -0.47 19.07
CA ARG A 232 21.03 -1.37 17.91
C ARG A 232 19.57 -1.70 17.56
N VAL A 233 18.64 -1.59 18.53
CA VAL A 233 17.20 -1.74 18.27
C VAL A 233 16.73 -0.72 17.24
N LEU A 234 17.13 0.54 17.38
CA LEU A 234 16.79 1.62 16.45
C LEU A 234 17.35 1.36 15.06
N LEU A 235 18.62 0.93 14.97
CA LEU A 235 19.26 0.58 13.69
C LEU A 235 18.52 -0.57 12.99
N LEU A 236 18.22 -1.65 13.70
CA LEU A 236 17.51 -2.79 13.12
C LEU A 236 16.07 -2.44 12.76
N TRP A 237 15.40 -1.60 13.55
CA TRP A 237 14.06 -1.09 13.23
C TRP A 237 14.09 -0.26 11.94
N TYR A 238 15.12 0.58 11.76
CA TYR A 238 15.31 1.33 10.53
C TYR A 238 15.52 0.41 9.32
N VAL A 239 16.37 -0.61 9.45
CA VAL A 239 16.62 -1.63 8.42
C VAL A 239 15.34 -2.39 8.08
N LEU A 240 14.57 -2.79 9.10
CA LEU A 240 13.28 -3.45 8.95
C LEU A 240 12.32 -2.60 8.10
N LEU A 241 12.06 -1.36 8.49
CA LEU A 241 11.15 -0.50 7.75
C LEU A 241 11.65 -0.18 6.35
N THR A 242 12.95 0.05 6.19
CA THR A 242 13.57 0.26 4.87
C THR A 242 13.37 -0.96 3.96
N GLY A 243 13.55 -2.18 4.49
CA GLY A 243 13.32 -3.41 3.74
C GLY A 243 11.86 -3.58 3.33
N ILE A 244 10.93 -3.30 4.24
CA ILE A 244 9.49 -3.33 3.97
C ILE A 244 9.12 -2.32 2.88
N LEU A 245 9.59 -1.08 2.99
CA LEU A 245 9.32 -0.03 2.02
C LEU A 245 10.00 -0.29 0.68
N SER A 246 11.16 -0.95 0.67
CA SER A 246 11.83 -1.36 -0.58
C SER A 246 10.99 -2.39 -1.33
N LEU A 247 10.47 -3.42 -0.64
CA LEU A 247 9.55 -4.41 -1.21
C LEU A 247 8.24 -3.78 -1.68
N ASN A 248 7.63 -2.96 -0.83
CA ASN A 248 6.39 -2.27 -1.15
C ASN A 248 6.56 -1.31 -2.33
N GLY A 249 7.68 -0.57 -2.39
CA GLY A 249 7.99 0.33 -3.48
C GLY A 249 8.14 -0.41 -4.82
N LEU A 250 8.85 -1.55 -4.84
CA LEU A 250 8.93 -2.39 -6.04
C LEU A 250 7.55 -2.91 -6.47
N ARG A 251 6.71 -3.31 -5.51
CA ARG A 251 5.32 -3.71 -5.77
C ARG A 251 4.53 -2.55 -6.37
N THR A 252 4.62 -1.35 -5.79
CA THR A 252 3.92 -0.16 -6.27
C THR A 252 4.31 0.15 -7.71
N LEU A 253 5.60 0.17 -8.04
CA LEU A 253 6.06 0.41 -9.42
C LEU A 253 5.47 -0.54 -10.47
N VAL A 254 5.01 -1.74 -10.07
CA VAL A 254 4.37 -2.69 -10.99
C VAL A 254 2.87 -2.84 -10.79
N ALA A 255 2.28 -2.20 -9.79
CA ALA A 255 0.85 -2.29 -9.48
C ALA A 255 -0.02 -1.66 -10.57
N HIS A 256 0.52 -0.65 -11.26
CA HIS A 256 -0.11 -0.02 -12.41
C HIS A 256 0.87 0.13 -13.58
N ARG A 257 0.31 0.54 -14.72
CA ARG A 257 1.03 0.94 -15.93
C ARG A 257 1.37 2.42 -15.90
N TYR A 258 0.71 3.23 -15.07
CA TYR A 258 1.07 4.61 -14.81
C TYR A 258 1.09 5.49 -16.07
N ARG A 259 0.16 5.22 -17.01
CA ARG A 259 0.16 5.81 -18.34
C ARG A 259 -0.61 7.12 -18.43
N PHE A 260 -1.47 7.45 -17.48
CA PHE A 260 -2.39 8.59 -17.58
C PHE A 260 -1.78 9.87 -16.99
N PRO A 261 -1.89 11.04 -17.65
CA PRO A 261 -1.26 12.29 -17.20
C PRO A 261 -2.13 13.13 -16.24
N GLY A 262 -3.35 12.66 -15.92
CA GLY A 262 -4.27 13.35 -15.01
C GLY A 262 -5.09 14.47 -15.63
N GLU A 263 -5.22 14.51 -16.96
CA GLU A 263 -5.96 15.55 -17.69
C GLU A 263 -7.48 15.34 -17.69
N ARG A 264 -7.95 14.09 -17.52
CA ARG A 264 -9.38 13.74 -17.49
C ARG A 264 -9.68 12.55 -16.57
N PRO A 265 -10.92 12.42 -16.09
CA PRO A 265 -11.43 11.18 -15.50
C PRO A 265 -11.33 9.98 -16.45
N LEU A 266 -11.22 8.78 -15.87
CA LEU A 266 -11.16 7.51 -16.60
C LEU A 266 -12.43 6.69 -16.43
N THR A 267 -12.73 5.84 -17.41
CA THR A 267 -13.73 4.78 -17.23
C THR A 267 -13.20 3.69 -16.28
N LEU A 268 -14.08 2.83 -15.76
CA LEU A 268 -13.67 1.69 -14.94
C LEU A 268 -12.78 0.72 -15.74
N MET A 269 -13.07 0.54 -17.02
CA MET A 269 -12.29 -0.33 -17.90
C MET A 269 -10.88 0.24 -18.15
N GLU A 270 -10.76 1.55 -18.33
CA GLU A 270 -9.45 2.22 -18.44
C GLU A 270 -8.63 2.08 -17.15
N GLN A 271 -9.26 2.29 -15.99
CA GLN A 271 -8.62 2.10 -14.69
C GLN A 271 -8.18 0.64 -14.48
N PHE A 272 -9.04 -0.32 -14.83
CA PHE A 272 -8.72 -1.75 -14.78
C PHE A 272 -7.52 -2.08 -15.67
N HIS A 273 -7.49 -1.58 -16.91
CA HIS A 273 -6.38 -1.80 -17.84
C HIS A 273 -5.11 -1.06 -17.48
N ASP A 274 -5.17 0.02 -16.70
CA ASP A 274 -3.95 0.59 -16.12
C ASP A 274 -3.45 -0.23 -14.94
N SER A 275 -4.32 -0.95 -14.24
CA SER A 275 -3.97 -1.79 -13.10
C SER A 275 -3.39 -3.14 -13.54
N VAL A 276 -2.60 -3.78 -12.67
CA VAL A 276 -1.85 -4.98 -13.04
C VAL A 276 -2.01 -6.11 -12.02
N ASP A 277 -2.44 -7.27 -12.51
CA ASP A 277 -2.32 -8.54 -11.82
C ASP A 277 -0.94 -9.16 -12.08
N VAL A 278 -0.33 -9.72 -11.06
CA VAL A 278 0.89 -10.53 -11.17
C VAL A 278 0.63 -11.88 -10.50
N PRO A 279 -0.19 -12.78 -11.10
CA PRO A 279 -0.54 -14.06 -10.48
C PRO A 279 0.72 -14.84 -10.05
N GLY A 280 1.74 -14.87 -10.92
CA GLY A 280 3.09 -15.36 -10.62
C GLY A 280 3.15 -16.74 -9.93
N HIS A 281 4.21 -16.96 -9.16
CA HIS A 281 4.42 -18.22 -8.44
C HIS A 281 3.64 -18.23 -7.13
N ARG A 282 2.93 -19.34 -6.84
CA ARG A 282 2.00 -19.44 -5.69
C ARG A 282 2.64 -19.18 -4.32
N LEU A 283 3.93 -19.48 -4.18
CA LEU A 283 4.66 -19.34 -2.91
C LEU A 283 5.54 -18.08 -2.85
N LEU A 284 6.10 -17.65 -3.99
CA LEU A 284 7.11 -16.58 -4.01
C LEU A 284 6.46 -15.20 -4.19
N THR A 285 5.42 -15.12 -5.03
CA THR A 285 4.74 -13.85 -5.29
C THR A 285 4.10 -13.26 -4.04
N PRO A 286 3.43 -14.04 -3.16
CA PRO A 286 2.88 -13.50 -1.92
C PRO A 286 3.93 -12.92 -0.96
N LEU A 287 5.24 -13.16 -1.14
CA LEU A 287 6.27 -12.57 -0.29
C LEU A 287 6.48 -11.08 -0.58
N TRP A 288 6.30 -10.65 -1.83
CA TRP A 288 6.48 -9.25 -2.25
C TRP A 288 5.16 -8.54 -2.63
N ALA A 289 4.09 -9.31 -2.90
CA ALA A 289 2.72 -8.81 -3.05
C ALA A 289 1.73 -9.64 -2.20
N PRO A 290 1.83 -9.55 -0.85
CA PRO A 290 0.97 -10.28 0.08
C PRO A 290 -0.47 -9.75 0.08
N VAL A 291 -1.34 -10.41 0.88
CA VAL A 291 -2.72 -9.96 1.16
C VAL A 291 -3.49 -9.61 -0.13
N GLY A 292 -3.43 -10.51 -1.12
CA GLY A 292 -4.21 -10.38 -2.36
C GLY A 292 -3.67 -9.35 -3.37
N LEU A 293 -2.70 -8.52 -3.00
CA LEU A 293 -2.16 -7.44 -3.86
C LEU A 293 -1.46 -7.91 -5.13
N ARG A 294 -1.13 -9.20 -5.24
CA ARG A 294 -0.70 -9.79 -6.51
C ARG A 294 -1.82 -9.86 -7.55
N PHE A 295 -3.06 -9.57 -7.16
CA PHE A 295 -4.24 -9.47 -8.01
C PHE A 295 -4.81 -8.04 -7.96
N HIS A 296 -3.93 -7.03 -8.14
CA HIS A 296 -4.28 -5.62 -8.00
C HIS A 296 -5.29 -5.13 -9.06
N ALA A 297 -5.20 -5.58 -10.31
CA ALA A 297 -6.21 -5.25 -11.33
C ALA A 297 -7.56 -5.87 -10.99
N THR A 298 -7.59 -7.14 -10.59
CA THR A 298 -8.82 -7.80 -10.12
C THR A 298 -9.40 -7.07 -8.91
N HIS A 299 -8.55 -6.57 -8.01
CA HIS A 299 -8.97 -5.74 -6.88
C HIS A 299 -9.60 -4.42 -7.34
N HIS A 300 -9.01 -3.69 -8.29
CA HIS A 300 -9.63 -2.47 -8.85
C HIS A 300 -10.97 -2.73 -9.52
N LEU A 301 -11.17 -3.92 -10.08
CA LEU A 301 -12.46 -4.32 -10.65
C LEU A 301 -13.51 -4.59 -9.57
N PHE A 302 -13.09 -5.06 -8.39
CA PHE A 302 -13.94 -5.43 -7.26
C PHE A 302 -13.37 -4.98 -5.91
N PRO A 303 -13.30 -3.67 -5.60
CA PRO A 303 -12.53 -3.17 -4.45
C PRO A 303 -13.02 -3.67 -3.08
N GLY A 304 -14.30 -4.04 -2.97
CA GLY A 304 -14.88 -4.62 -1.76
C GLY A 304 -14.60 -6.13 -1.58
N MET A 305 -13.86 -6.76 -2.47
CA MET A 305 -13.59 -8.20 -2.39
C MET A 305 -12.51 -8.50 -1.34
N PRO A 306 -12.76 -9.39 -0.36
CA PRO A 306 -11.77 -9.80 0.63
C PRO A 306 -10.52 -10.39 -0.01
N TYR A 307 -9.33 -10.05 0.48
CA TYR A 307 -8.07 -10.49 -0.14
C TYR A 307 -7.95 -12.00 -0.37
N HIS A 308 -8.49 -12.81 0.55
CA HIS A 308 -8.41 -14.26 0.49
C HIS A 308 -9.30 -14.87 -0.61
N ASN A 309 -10.21 -14.08 -1.19
CA ASN A 309 -11.05 -14.48 -2.32
C ASN A 309 -10.51 -14.01 -3.68
N LEU A 310 -9.64 -13.00 -3.74
CA LEU A 310 -9.11 -12.44 -5.00
C LEU A 310 -8.45 -13.50 -5.90
N GLY A 311 -7.70 -14.44 -5.32
CA GLY A 311 -7.10 -15.53 -6.10
C GLY A 311 -8.13 -16.49 -6.71
N THR A 312 -9.28 -16.66 -6.05
CA THR A 312 -10.40 -17.45 -6.58
C THR A 312 -11.13 -16.66 -7.67
N ALA A 313 -11.38 -15.37 -7.45
CA ALA A 313 -11.97 -14.49 -8.46
C ALA A 313 -11.15 -14.46 -9.74
N TYR A 314 -9.83 -14.25 -9.65
CA TYR A 314 -8.93 -14.28 -10.80
C TYR A 314 -9.07 -15.58 -11.62
N ARG A 315 -9.14 -16.74 -10.94
CA ARG A 315 -9.30 -18.04 -11.62
C ARG A 315 -10.66 -18.18 -12.30
N ARG A 316 -11.74 -17.71 -11.66
CA ARG A 316 -13.09 -17.74 -12.24
C ARG A 316 -13.21 -16.83 -13.45
N LEU A 317 -12.64 -15.62 -13.39
CA LEU A 317 -12.64 -14.67 -14.49
C LEU A 317 -11.81 -15.20 -15.67
N LYS A 318 -10.58 -15.66 -15.40
CA LYS A 318 -9.71 -16.24 -16.43
C LYS A 318 -10.37 -17.39 -17.20
N ASN A 319 -11.17 -18.23 -16.53
CA ASN A 319 -11.70 -19.46 -17.12
C ASN A 319 -13.17 -19.35 -17.55
N GLY A 320 -13.91 -18.37 -17.02
CA GLY A 320 -15.37 -18.31 -17.11
C GLY A 320 -15.91 -17.16 -17.95
N LEU A 321 -15.09 -16.17 -18.31
CA LEU A 321 -15.48 -15.11 -19.26
C LEU A 321 -15.60 -15.67 -20.68
N SER A 322 -16.57 -15.19 -21.44
CA SER A 322 -16.75 -15.53 -22.86
C SER A 322 -15.55 -15.09 -23.70
N ASP A 323 -14.96 -13.94 -23.35
CA ASP A 323 -13.68 -13.48 -23.86
C ASP A 323 -12.76 -13.11 -22.67
N PRO A 324 -11.82 -13.97 -22.29
CA PRO A 324 -10.89 -13.68 -21.21
C PRO A 324 -9.74 -12.75 -21.61
N SER A 325 -9.61 -12.37 -22.90
CA SER A 325 -8.44 -11.59 -23.38
C SER A 325 -8.36 -10.22 -22.72
N TRP A 326 -9.46 -9.46 -22.67
CA TRP A 326 -9.49 -8.14 -22.01
C TRP A 326 -9.09 -8.24 -20.53
N PHE A 327 -9.49 -9.31 -19.84
CA PHE A 327 -9.13 -9.51 -18.45
C PHE A 327 -7.64 -9.87 -18.29
N LEU A 328 -7.14 -10.78 -19.13
CA LEU A 328 -5.75 -11.25 -19.08
C LEU A 328 -4.75 -10.21 -19.57
N ASP A 329 -5.19 -9.27 -20.40
CA ASP A 329 -4.37 -8.13 -20.85
C ASP A 329 -3.95 -7.24 -19.68
N SER A 330 -4.63 -7.26 -18.54
CA SER A 330 -4.22 -6.57 -17.31
C SER A 330 -3.31 -7.41 -16.42
N SER A 331 -2.70 -8.49 -16.94
CA SER A 331 -1.82 -9.38 -16.18
C SER A 331 -0.37 -9.35 -16.67
N GLU A 332 0.56 -9.47 -15.74
CA GLU A 332 2.00 -9.62 -15.99
C GLU A 332 2.52 -10.96 -15.44
N ARG A 333 3.55 -11.51 -16.08
CA ARG A 333 4.11 -12.81 -15.70
C ARG A 333 4.77 -12.78 -14.32
N ASN A 334 5.52 -11.72 -14.03
CA ASN A 334 6.29 -11.55 -12.81
C ASN A 334 6.74 -10.08 -12.63
N LEU A 335 7.30 -9.77 -11.45
CA LEU A 335 7.83 -8.46 -11.09
C LEU A 335 8.81 -7.90 -12.13
N PHE A 336 9.75 -8.71 -12.63
CA PHE A 336 10.77 -8.25 -13.57
C PHE A 336 10.19 -7.85 -14.92
N THR A 337 9.18 -8.58 -15.43
CA THR A 337 8.48 -8.19 -16.65
C THR A 337 7.79 -6.84 -16.47
N GLY A 338 7.06 -6.64 -15.36
CA GLY A 338 6.40 -5.36 -15.04
C GLY A 338 7.38 -4.19 -14.93
N LEU A 339 8.52 -4.39 -14.23
CA LEU A 339 9.57 -3.36 -14.11
C LEU A 339 10.20 -3.04 -15.46
N ARG A 340 10.53 -4.05 -16.28
CA ARG A 340 11.08 -3.85 -17.63
C ARG A 340 10.10 -3.10 -18.53
N ARG A 341 8.81 -3.42 -18.45
CA ARG A 341 7.75 -2.68 -19.15
C ARG A 341 7.75 -1.22 -18.73
N LEU A 342 7.68 -0.94 -17.42
CA LEU A 342 7.68 0.42 -16.91
C LEU A 342 8.91 1.21 -17.39
N LEU A 343 10.11 0.64 -17.24
CA LEU A 343 11.34 1.31 -17.64
C LEU A 343 11.39 1.55 -19.16
N ARG A 344 10.92 0.59 -19.96
CA ARG A 344 10.83 0.76 -21.42
C ARG A 344 9.89 1.88 -21.80
N GLU A 345 8.70 1.93 -21.23
CA GLU A 345 7.72 2.99 -21.50
C GLU A 345 8.21 4.36 -21.01
N SER A 346 8.82 4.40 -19.82
CA SER A 346 9.49 5.58 -19.28
C SER A 346 10.58 6.09 -20.23
N MET A 347 11.42 5.22 -20.80
CA MET A 347 12.44 5.63 -21.78
C MET A 347 11.88 6.13 -23.11
N THR A 348 10.78 5.54 -23.60
CA THR A 348 10.19 5.95 -24.89
C THR A 348 9.38 7.24 -24.77
N ARG A 349 8.62 7.41 -23.68
CA ARG A 349 7.69 8.54 -23.48
C ARG A 349 8.33 9.76 -22.81
N SER A 350 9.47 9.62 -22.14
CA SER A 350 10.20 10.75 -21.54
C SER A 350 11.15 11.46 -22.52
N ARG A 351 11.32 10.94 -23.75
CA ARG A 351 12.03 11.67 -24.80
C ARG A 351 11.14 12.85 -25.20
N PRO A 352 11.62 14.11 -25.10
CA PRO A 352 10.91 15.21 -25.71
C PRO A 352 10.81 14.92 -27.21
N ASP A 353 9.65 15.20 -27.82
CA ASP A 353 9.53 15.21 -29.27
C ASP A 353 10.70 16.00 -29.82
N ARG A 354 11.61 15.32 -30.53
CA ARG A 354 12.63 15.99 -31.31
C ARG A 354 11.91 16.53 -32.54
N SER A 355 11.26 17.68 -32.38
CA SER A 355 10.82 18.54 -33.49
C SER A 355 12.02 19.21 -34.11
#